data_AF-A0A954I961-F1
#
_entry.id   AF-A0A954I961-F1
#
_cell.length_a   1.000
_cell.length_b   1.000
_cell.length_c   1.000
_cell.angle_alpha   90.00
_cell.angle_beta   90.00
_cell.angle_gamma   90.00
#
_symmetry.space_group_name_H-M   'P 1'
#
loop_
_entity.id
_entity.type
_entity.pdbx_description
1 polymer ?
#
loop_
_entity_poly.entity_id
_entity_poly.type
_entity_poly.pdbx_seq_one_letter_code
_entity_poly.pdbx_strand_id
1 'polypeptide(L)'
;QGYFVYDSKKAGAVTVSHLRFSPRPINATYLIRRASFVACHQFQFMESRDVLSQAAKGGTFLLNSPFSADEVWDQLPQDAQQQIIDKQLKFYVVDAWRLANESGLGGRINTVMQTCFFALSGILSRDESIAQIKDAIQKTYGKRGESLVRRNYEAVDQALLAMQQVQVPDSATSQTRRRPPVPDGSPDFVRRVTGVILAGMGDHLPVSALPVDGTFMTGTSRYEKRSIAQTIPIWDPEICIQCGLCAFVCPHAAIRSKAYEPGCLSEQPAGFQSREVSGKDLPGHVMTIQVAPDDCTGCGVCVDVCPARSKEVARHKAINMEPKEAHLNQERDNYDFFLSLPELDRSLVRHDQVKGSQMLLPLFEYSGACAGCGETPYLKLLSQLFGDRMLVANATGCSSIFGGNLPTTPWAVNQDGRGPAWSNSLFEDNAEFGLGMRLAVNHRSELARHRLTQLRDQLDTALVDAILSADLNTEVGITEQRGRVERLRPQVRGIDSGASRELLASLDYLVRKSVWIIGGDGWAYDIGFGGLDHVLASGHDVNILVLDTEVYSNTGGQASKSTPRAAIAKFAASGKGIRKKDLGMIAVDYGHVYVAKIAMGANPNQTIKAFEEAESYRGPSIIIAYSP
;
A
#
# COMPACT_ATOMS: atom_id res chain seq x y z
N GLN A 1 -23.23 -19.79 16.68
CA GLN A 1 -22.95 -19.50 15.25
C GLN A 1 -21.93 -18.38 15.19
N GLY A 2 -20.92 -18.48 14.32
CA GLY A 2 -19.97 -17.40 14.06
C GLY A 2 -19.77 -17.18 12.56
N TYR A 3 -19.74 -15.93 12.14
CA TYR A 3 -19.41 -15.50 10.79
C TYR A 3 -18.50 -14.28 10.87
N PHE A 4 -17.48 -14.20 10.02
CA PHE A 4 -16.43 -13.18 10.10
C PHE A 4 -16.29 -12.51 8.74
N VAL A 5 -16.48 -11.19 8.71
CA VAL A 5 -16.24 -10.36 7.53
C VAL A 5 -14.82 -9.81 7.65
N TYR A 6 -13.96 -10.20 6.71
CA TYR A 6 -12.58 -9.73 6.62
C TYR A 6 -12.45 -8.68 5.52
N ASP A 7 -11.51 -7.76 5.71
CA ASP A 7 -11.04 -6.86 4.67
C ASP A 7 -9.93 -7.55 3.84
N SER A 8 -9.84 -7.15 2.58
CA SER A 8 -8.79 -7.47 1.62
C SER A 8 -7.39 -6.97 2.03
N LYS A 9 -7.32 -5.89 2.81
CA LYS A 9 -6.07 -5.25 3.23
C LYS A 9 -5.33 -6.17 4.20
N LYS A 10 -4.01 -6.29 4.04
CA LYS A 10 -3.23 -7.26 4.83
C LYS A 10 -2.72 -6.74 6.17
N ALA A 11 -2.52 -5.43 6.29
CA ALA A 11 -2.18 -4.77 7.55
C ALA A 11 -3.27 -3.77 7.92
N GLY A 12 -3.62 -3.66 9.21
CA GLY A 12 -4.59 -2.69 9.72
C GLY A 12 -6.00 -2.84 9.13
N ALA A 13 -6.36 -4.06 8.70
CA ALA A 13 -7.67 -4.38 8.15
C ALA A 13 -8.76 -4.34 9.21
N VAL A 14 -9.97 -3.98 8.78
CA VAL A 14 -11.16 -4.09 9.65
C VAL A 14 -11.69 -5.52 9.57
N THR A 15 -12.00 -6.09 10.73
CA THR A 15 -12.69 -7.38 10.83
C THR A 15 -13.97 -7.17 11.62
N VAL A 16 -15.10 -7.59 11.07
CA VAL A 16 -16.41 -7.55 11.75
C VAL A 16 -16.86 -8.97 12.06
N SER A 17 -16.93 -9.27 13.34
CA SER A 17 -17.32 -10.60 13.85
C SER A 17 -18.81 -10.61 14.20
N HIS A 18 -19.56 -11.51 13.58
CA HIS A 18 -20.98 -11.74 13.85
C HIS A 18 -21.16 -13.04 14.63
N LEU A 19 -21.44 -12.91 15.94
CA LEU A 19 -21.64 -14.04 16.84
C LEU A 19 -23.09 -14.11 17.30
N ARG A 20 -23.68 -15.31 17.26
CA ARG A 20 -25.01 -15.58 17.79
C ARG A 20 -24.97 -16.79 18.73
N PHE A 21 -25.61 -16.62 19.89
CA PHE A 21 -25.77 -17.63 20.94
C PHE A 21 -27.26 -17.82 21.18
N SER A 22 -27.71 -19.08 21.26
CA SER A 22 -29.12 -19.42 21.46
C SER A 22 -29.21 -20.86 21.96
N PRO A 23 -30.13 -21.18 22.90
CA PRO A 23 -30.42 -22.56 23.28
C PRO A 23 -31.14 -23.34 22.16
N ARG A 24 -31.68 -22.62 21.17
CA ARG A 24 -32.31 -23.21 19.96
C ARG A 24 -31.33 -23.17 18.77
N PRO A 25 -31.46 -24.10 17.81
CA PRO A 25 -30.71 -24.07 16.56
C PRO A 25 -30.80 -22.71 15.85
N ILE A 26 -29.67 -22.26 15.27
CA ILE A 26 -29.53 -20.95 14.63
C ILE A 26 -29.50 -21.12 13.12
N ASN A 27 -30.60 -20.77 12.45
CA ASN A 27 -30.74 -20.86 10.98
C ASN A 27 -30.48 -19.52 10.25
N ALA A 28 -29.91 -18.53 10.94
CA ALA A 28 -29.72 -17.17 10.42
C ALA A 28 -28.44 -17.05 9.58
N THR A 29 -28.47 -17.46 8.31
CA THR A 29 -27.34 -17.40 7.36
C THR A 29 -27.14 -16.00 6.76
N TYR A 30 -27.19 -14.95 7.59
CA TYR A 30 -27.02 -13.55 7.19
C TYR A 30 -26.36 -12.73 8.32
N LEU A 31 -25.82 -11.55 7.99
CA LEU A 31 -25.14 -10.66 8.95
C LEU A 31 -26.09 -10.17 10.06
N ILE A 32 -25.55 -9.81 11.23
CA ILE A 32 -26.37 -9.24 12.32
C ILE A 32 -26.84 -7.84 11.93
N ARG A 33 -28.16 -7.62 11.99
CA ARG A 33 -28.79 -6.30 11.74
C ARG A 33 -29.22 -5.55 13.01
N ARG A 34 -29.25 -6.25 14.14
CA ARG A 34 -29.63 -5.74 15.46
C ARG A 34 -28.82 -6.52 16.50
N ALA A 35 -27.82 -5.88 17.07
CA ALA A 35 -26.88 -6.46 18.01
C ALA A 35 -27.22 -6.01 19.44
N SER A 36 -27.42 -6.98 20.33
CA SER A 36 -27.55 -6.72 21.78
C SER A 36 -26.21 -6.32 22.43
N PHE A 37 -25.10 -6.65 21.77
CA PHE A 37 -23.75 -6.34 22.21
C PHE A 37 -22.91 -5.89 21.00
N VAL A 38 -22.27 -4.73 21.10
CA VAL A 38 -21.31 -4.21 20.12
C VAL A 38 -19.98 -3.97 20.84
N ALA A 39 -18.89 -4.46 20.26
CA ALA A 39 -17.54 -4.23 20.76
C ALA A 39 -16.71 -3.51 19.70
N CYS A 40 -15.99 -2.46 20.09
CA CYS A 40 -15.02 -1.79 19.23
C CYS A 40 -13.63 -1.91 19.86
N HIS A 41 -12.74 -2.63 19.18
CA HIS A 41 -11.42 -2.94 19.74
C HIS A 41 -10.34 -1.92 19.35
N GLN A 42 -10.69 -0.89 18.58
CA GLN A 42 -9.80 0.15 18.07
C GLN A 42 -10.49 1.51 18.16
N PHE A 43 -9.96 2.42 18.97
CA PHE A 43 -10.58 3.71 19.24
C PHE A 43 -10.79 4.53 17.95
N GLN A 44 -9.80 4.54 17.04
CA GLN A 44 -9.84 5.34 15.81
C GLN A 44 -11.00 5.01 14.85
N PHE A 45 -11.67 3.86 15.01
CA PHE A 45 -12.87 3.56 14.22
C PHE A 45 -14.07 4.42 14.62
N MET A 46 -14.11 4.97 15.83
CA MET A 46 -15.16 5.89 16.24
C MET A 46 -15.13 7.19 15.42
N GLU A 47 -13.94 7.64 15.02
CA GLU A 47 -13.75 8.85 14.21
C GLU A 47 -14.09 8.66 12.73
N SER A 48 -14.05 7.43 12.22
CA SER A 48 -14.08 7.14 10.77
C SER A 48 -15.23 6.23 10.33
N ARG A 49 -15.90 5.52 11.25
CA ARG A 49 -16.89 4.49 10.90
C ARG A 49 -18.15 4.54 11.75
N ASP A 50 -19.24 4.04 11.19
CA ASP A 50 -20.49 3.85 11.92
C ASP A 50 -20.57 2.52 12.67
N VAL A 51 -19.72 2.41 13.69
CA VAL A 51 -19.60 1.21 14.55
C VAL A 51 -20.94 0.84 15.20
N LEU A 52 -21.75 1.85 15.55
CA LEU A 52 -22.99 1.66 16.32
C LEU A 52 -24.23 1.46 15.45
N SER A 53 -24.11 1.51 14.12
CA SER A 53 -25.23 1.36 13.17
C SER A 53 -26.14 0.17 13.50
N GLN A 54 -25.54 -0.98 13.82
CA GLN A 54 -26.26 -2.24 14.12
C GLN A 54 -26.65 -2.42 15.60
N ALA A 55 -26.27 -1.50 16.49
CA ALA A 55 -26.60 -1.60 17.92
C ALA A 55 -28.12 -1.54 18.15
N ALA A 56 -28.66 -2.48 18.92
CA ALA A 56 -30.05 -2.48 19.35
C ALA A 56 -30.27 -1.52 20.52
N LYS A 57 -31.50 -1.02 20.66
CA LYS A 57 -31.90 -0.20 21.82
C LYS A 57 -31.72 -0.97 23.13
N GLY A 58 -31.12 -0.34 24.15
CA GLY A 58 -30.79 -0.95 25.43
C GLY A 58 -29.59 -1.92 25.39
N GLY A 59 -28.90 -2.02 24.25
CA GLY A 59 -27.75 -2.89 24.06
C GLY A 59 -26.50 -2.42 24.82
N THR A 60 -25.52 -3.30 24.93
CA THR A 60 -24.22 -2.98 25.55
C THR A 60 -23.22 -2.56 24.48
N PHE A 61 -22.50 -1.47 24.72
CA PHE A 61 -21.37 -1.04 23.92
C PHE A 61 -20.07 -1.10 24.74
N LEU A 62 -19.09 -1.85 24.26
CA LEU A 62 -17.75 -1.94 24.85
C LEU A 62 -16.73 -1.31 23.89
N LEU A 63 -15.96 -0.34 24.36
CA LEU A 63 -14.92 0.33 23.59
C LEU A 63 -13.54 0.14 24.24
N ASN A 64 -12.57 -0.32 23.45
CA ASN A 64 -11.16 -0.20 23.81
C ASN A 64 -10.73 1.26 23.62
N SER A 65 -10.40 1.96 24.71
CA SER A 65 -10.16 3.40 24.73
C SER A 65 -8.94 3.71 25.59
N PRO A 66 -8.02 4.59 25.14
CA PRO A 66 -6.96 5.12 26.00
C PRO A 66 -7.49 6.11 27.04
N PHE A 67 -8.73 6.60 26.86
CA PHE A 67 -9.39 7.55 27.75
C PHE A 67 -10.26 6.83 28.79
N SER A 68 -10.29 7.39 30.01
CA SER A 68 -11.11 6.89 31.12
C SER A 68 -12.61 7.11 30.89
N ALA A 69 -13.45 6.55 31.77
CA ALA A 69 -14.90 6.75 31.69
C ALA A 69 -15.33 8.21 31.82
N ASP A 70 -14.53 9.06 32.46
CA ASP A 70 -14.83 10.49 32.66
C ASP A 70 -14.39 11.35 31.46
N GLU A 71 -13.41 10.88 30.67
CA GLU A 71 -12.81 11.64 29.57
C GLU A 71 -13.32 11.20 28.19
N VAL A 72 -13.68 9.92 28.03
CA VAL A 72 -13.97 9.31 26.72
C VAL A 72 -15.13 10.00 26.02
N TRP A 73 -16.10 10.52 26.76
CA TRP A 73 -17.28 11.15 26.18
C TRP A 73 -16.90 12.32 25.27
N ASP A 74 -15.97 13.18 25.72
CA ASP A 74 -15.51 14.37 25.00
C ASP A 74 -14.66 14.04 23.77
N GLN A 75 -14.19 12.80 23.67
CA GLN A 75 -13.39 12.31 22.55
C GLN A 75 -14.25 11.66 21.44
N LEU A 76 -15.55 11.42 21.70
CA LEU A 76 -16.44 10.82 20.71
C LEU A 76 -17.05 11.86 19.78
N PRO A 77 -17.21 11.54 18.47
CA PRO A 77 -17.96 12.39 17.57
C PRO A 77 -19.44 12.51 17.97
N GLN A 78 -20.05 13.64 17.65
CA GLN A 78 -21.46 13.96 17.91
C GLN A 78 -22.41 12.86 17.41
N ASP A 79 -22.17 12.32 16.21
CA ASP A 79 -23.02 11.27 15.62
C ASP A 79 -22.98 9.96 16.44
N ALA A 80 -21.84 9.65 17.07
CA ALA A 80 -21.70 8.48 17.93
C ALA A 80 -22.35 8.72 19.29
N GLN A 81 -22.13 9.89 19.89
CA GLN A 81 -22.79 10.30 21.14
C GLN A 81 -24.32 10.23 21.01
N GLN A 82 -24.87 10.79 19.92
CA GLN A 82 -26.31 10.78 19.67
C GLN A 82 -26.86 9.35 19.57
N GLN A 83 -26.15 8.45 18.88
CA GLN A 83 -26.57 7.05 18.80
C GLN A 83 -26.53 6.33 20.15
N ILE A 84 -25.55 6.63 21.02
CA ILE A 84 -25.48 6.07 22.37
C ILE A 84 -26.71 6.50 23.19
N ILE A 85 -27.10 7.77 23.10
CA ILE A 85 -28.26 8.35 23.79
C ILE A 85 -29.57 7.78 23.26
N ASP A 86 -29.82 7.92 21.95
CA ASP A 86 -31.08 7.53 21.32
C ASP A 86 -31.38 6.04 21.50
N LYS A 87 -30.32 5.22 21.43
CA LYS A 87 -30.41 3.78 21.63
C LYS A 87 -30.29 3.38 23.09
N GLN A 88 -30.11 4.31 24.03
CA GLN A 88 -29.99 4.04 25.47
C GLN A 88 -28.95 2.95 25.76
N LEU A 89 -27.77 3.06 25.15
CA LEU A 89 -26.75 2.02 25.24
C LEU A 89 -26.09 2.01 26.62
N LYS A 90 -25.79 0.81 27.13
CA LYS A 90 -24.93 0.64 28.30
C LYS A 90 -23.49 0.71 27.84
N PHE A 91 -22.85 1.86 28.06
CA PHE A 91 -21.52 2.14 27.52
C PHE A 91 -20.42 1.81 28.53
N TYR A 92 -19.44 1.00 28.11
CA TYR A 92 -18.27 0.59 28.89
C TYR A 92 -16.98 0.87 28.13
N VAL A 93 -15.94 1.21 28.87
CA VAL A 93 -14.58 1.41 28.34
C VAL A 93 -13.55 0.58 29.10
N VAL A 94 -12.47 0.24 28.40
CA VAL A 94 -11.26 -0.36 28.99
C VAL A 94 -10.06 0.04 28.14
N ASP A 95 -8.94 0.39 28.79
CA ASP A 95 -7.66 0.58 28.09
C ASP A 95 -6.93 -0.76 27.98
N ALA A 96 -7.31 -1.53 26.96
CA ALA A 96 -6.75 -2.86 26.78
C ALA A 96 -5.29 -2.84 26.33
N TRP A 97 -4.83 -1.75 25.70
CA TRP A 97 -3.44 -1.62 25.25
C TRP A 97 -2.49 -1.43 26.42
N ARG A 98 -2.79 -0.49 27.32
CA ARG A 98 -2.00 -0.28 28.53
C ARG A 98 -1.94 -1.54 29.37
N LEU A 99 -3.09 -2.20 29.59
CA LEU A 99 -3.16 -3.45 30.36
C LEU A 99 -2.34 -4.58 29.72
N ALA A 100 -2.41 -4.73 28.40
CA ALA A 100 -1.61 -5.74 27.69
C ALA A 100 -0.10 -5.45 27.80
N ASN A 101 0.31 -4.19 27.79
CA ASN A 101 1.72 -3.80 27.96
C ASN A 101 2.21 -4.02 29.40
N GLU A 102 1.45 -3.55 30.39
CA GLU A 102 1.75 -3.75 31.82
C GLU A 102 1.81 -5.23 32.20
N SER A 103 0.96 -6.06 31.58
CA SER A 103 0.95 -7.52 31.77
C SER A 103 2.00 -8.27 30.92
N GLY A 104 2.84 -7.56 30.16
CA GLY A 104 3.91 -8.15 29.35
C GLY A 104 3.43 -9.01 28.17
N LEU A 105 2.26 -8.69 27.61
CA LEU A 105 1.66 -9.33 26.43
C LEU A 105 2.00 -8.62 25.10
N GLY A 106 2.80 -7.54 25.15
CA GLY A 106 3.30 -6.84 23.96
C GLY A 106 2.19 -6.25 23.08
N GLY A 107 1.19 -5.62 23.70
CA GLY A 107 0.05 -5.01 23.02
C GLY A 107 -1.05 -5.97 22.55
N ARG A 108 -1.03 -7.26 22.92
CA ARG A 108 -2.11 -8.18 22.55
C ARG A 108 -3.34 -7.99 23.44
N ILE A 109 -4.32 -7.25 22.92
CA ILE A 109 -5.56 -6.91 23.64
C ILE A 109 -6.63 -8.01 23.67
N ASN A 110 -6.43 -9.12 22.94
CA ASN A 110 -7.45 -10.15 22.74
C ASN A 110 -7.96 -10.76 24.05
N THR A 111 -7.06 -11.08 24.99
CA THR A 111 -7.42 -11.67 26.29
C THR A 111 -8.22 -10.68 27.14
N VAL A 112 -7.86 -9.39 27.12
CA VAL A 112 -8.56 -8.33 27.85
C VAL A 112 -9.97 -8.14 27.29
N MET A 113 -10.09 -7.92 25.97
CA MET A 113 -11.39 -7.67 25.33
C MET A 113 -12.32 -8.88 25.42
N GLN A 114 -11.80 -10.11 25.33
CA GLN A 114 -12.57 -11.33 25.51
C GLN A 114 -13.13 -11.44 26.92
N THR A 115 -12.32 -11.11 27.95
CA THR A 115 -12.76 -11.10 29.34
C THR A 115 -13.90 -10.11 29.56
N CYS A 116 -13.75 -8.88 29.07
CA CYS A 116 -14.80 -7.86 29.14
C CYS A 116 -16.09 -8.30 28.43
N PHE A 117 -15.98 -8.93 27.25
CA PHE A 117 -17.14 -9.48 26.55
C PHE A 117 -17.92 -10.49 27.40
N PHE A 118 -17.26 -11.48 27.98
CA PHE A 118 -17.96 -12.48 28.80
C PHE A 118 -18.56 -11.87 30.07
N ALA A 119 -17.85 -10.95 30.73
CA ALA A 119 -18.35 -10.25 31.91
C ALA A 119 -19.62 -9.44 31.64
N LEU A 120 -19.76 -8.87 30.43
CA LEU A 120 -20.87 -7.99 30.07
C LEU A 120 -21.99 -8.67 29.27
N SER A 121 -21.71 -9.78 28.57
CA SER A 121 -22.65 -10.42 27.64
C SER A 121 -23.81 -11.15 28.33
N GLY A 122 -23.63 -11.59 29.58
CA GLY A 122 -24.62 -12.35 30.34
C GLY A 122 -24.91 -13.75 29.77
N ILE A 123 -24.06 -14.28 28.88
CA ILE A 123 -24.23 -15.61 28.28
C ILE A 123 -23.95 -16.73 29.30
N LEU A 124 -22.95 -16.52 30.15
CA LEU A 124 -22.57 -17.41 31.24
C LEU A 124 -22.55 -16.59 32.55
N SER A 125 -22.57 -17.29 33.69
CA SER A 125 -22.29 -16.62 34.97
C SER A 125 -20.86 -16.07 34.99
N ARG A 126 -20.59 -15.08 35.83
CA ARG A 126 -19.27 -14.44 35.92
C ARG A 126 -18.17 -15.45 36.30
N ASP A 127 -18.42 -16.27 37.32
CA ASP A 127 -17.46 -17.24 37.81
C ASP A 127 -17.18 -18.34 36.78
N GLU A 128 -18.23 -18.82 36.11
CA GLU A 128 -18.09 -19.80 35.03
C GLU A 128 -17.32 -19.23 33.83
N SER A 129 -17.60 -17.97 33.46
CA SER A 129 -16.87 -17.28 32.39
C SER A 129 -15.37 -17.20 32.67
N ILE A 130 -14.99 -16.78 33.87
CA ILE A 130 -13.58 -16.65 34.27
C ILE A 130 -12.90 -18.01 34.26
N ALA A 131 -13.56 -19.04 34.80
CA ALA A 131 -13.04 -20.41 34.82
C ALA A 131 -12.79 -20.94 33.40
N GLN A 132 -13.77 -20.78 32.49
CA GLN A 132 -13.66 -21.24 31.10
C GLN A 132 -12.57 -20.49 30.31
N ILE A 133 -12.42 -19.18 30.53
CA ILE A 133 -11.36 -18.38 29.91
C ILE A 133 -9.98 -18.88 30.39
N LYS A 134 -9.79 -19.07 31.71
CA LYS A 134 -8.52 -19.55 32.26
C LYS A 134 -8.19 -20.97 31.78
N ASP A 135 -9.17 -21.88 31.70
CA ASP A 135 -8.99 -23.22 31.12
C ASP A 135 -8.61 -23.18 29.63
N ALA A 136 -9.25 -22.32 28.84
CA ALA A 136 -8.91 -22.14 27.43
C ALA A 136 -7.49 -21.58 27.22
N ILE A 137 -7.05 -20.65 28.07
CA ILE A 137 -5.67 -20.13 28.10
C ILE A 137 -4.69 -21.28 28.41
N GLN A 138 -4.97 -22.12 29.40
CA GLN A 138 -4.11 -23.26 29.75
C GLN A 138 -3.99 -24.25 28.58
N LYS A 139 -5.12 -24.61 27.94
CA LYS A 139 -5.13 -25.51 26.78
C LYS A 139 -4.35 -24.96 25.59
N THR A 140 -4.47 -23.66 25.33
CA THR A 140 -3.88 -23.00 24.15
C THR A 140 -2.39 -22.69 24.35
N TYR A 141 -2.02 -22.19 25.52
CA TYR A 141 -0.70 -21.64 25.81
C TYR A 141 0.14 -22.47 26.78
N GLY A 142 -0.40 -23.51 27.42
CA GLY A 142 0.34 -24.33 28.38
C GLY A 142 1.61 -24.96 27.81
N LYS A 143 1.59 -25.35 26.53
CA LYS A 143 2.78 -25.86 25.83
C LYS A 143 3.84 -24.80 25.51
N ARG A 144 3.51 -23.51 25.63
CA ARG A 144 4.41 -22.38 25.34
C ARG A 144 5.09 -21.81 26.59
N GLY A 145 4.81 -22.36 27.77
CA GLY A 145 5.44 -22.02 29.04
C GLY A 145 4.49 -21.38 30.06
N GLU A 146 4.73 -21.67 31.33
CA GLU A 146 3.90 -21.25 32.46
C GLU A 146 3.89 -19.73 32.68
N SER A 147 5.00 -19.05 32.38
CA SER A 147 5.09 -17.59 32.50
C SER A 147 4.11 -16.88 31.56
N LEU A 148 3.87 -17.39 30.35
CA LEU A 148 2.90 -16.84 29.41
C LEU A 148 1.47 -17.07 29.90
N VAL A 149 1.18 -18.24 30.47
CA VAL A 149 -0.13 -18.55 31.06
C VAL A 149 -0.42 -17.57 32.21
N ARG A 150 0.53 -17.41 33.15
CA ARG A 150 0.38 -16.52 34.29
C ARG A 150 0.10 -15.06 33.86
N ARG A 151 0.85 -14.53 32.89
CA ARG A 151 0.62 -13.19 32.33
C ARG A 151 -0.78 -13.02 31.74
N ASN A 152 -1.31 -14.07 31.10
CA ASN A 152 -2.69 -14.03 30.59
C ASN A 152 -3.71 -14.07 31.73
N TYR A 153 -3.47 -14.82 32.80
CA TYR A 153 -4.35 -14.81 33.98
C TYR A 153 -4.35 -13.44 34.66
N GLU A 154 -3.19 -12.83 34.85
CA GLU A 154 -3.06 -11.46 35.37
C GLU A 154 -3.85 -10.47 34.49
N ALA A 155 -3.73 -10.57 33.16
CA ALA A 155 -4.49 -9.73 32.24
C ALA A 155 -6.02 -9.93 32.34
N VAL A 156 -6.50 -11.16 32.58
CA VAL A 156 -7.93 -11.44 32.83
C VAL A 156 -8.40 -10.74 34.10
N ASP A 157 -7.66 -10.89 35.18
CA ASP A 157 -8.06 -10.35 36.49
C ASP A 157 -8.03 -8.80 36.47
N GLN A 158 -7.00 -8.20 35.85
CA GLN A 158 -6.90 -6.74 35.70
C GLN A 158 -7.97 -6.16 34.77
N ALA A 159 -8.33 -6.86 33.69
CA ALA A 159 -9.39 -6.41 32.78
C ALA A 159 -10.73 -6.19 33.50
N LEU A 160 -11.08 -7.08 34.43
CA LEU A 160 -12.33 -6.98 35.19
C LEU A 160 -12.33 -5.82 36.20
N LEU A 161 -11.16 -5.45 36.73
CA LEU A 161 -11.00 -4.34 37.66
C LEU A 161 -10.96 -2.99 36.95
N ALA A 162 -10.32 -2.95 35.78
CA ALA A 162 -10.09 -1.72 35.02
C ALA A 162 -11.25 -1.32 34.10
N MET A 163 -12.18 -2.23 33.81
CA MET A 163 -13.36 -1.94 33.00
C MET A 163 -14.31 -1.00 33.74
N GLN A 164 -14.66 0.12 33.11
CA GLN A 164 -15.48 1.17 33.70
C GLN A 164 -16.76 1.37 32.90
N GLN A 165 -17.86 1.64 33.59
CA GLN A 165 -19.10 2.08 32.96
C GLN A 165 -19.10 3.60 32.82
N VAL A 166 -19.42 4.09 31.64
CA VAL A 166 -19.53 5.52 31.33
C VAL A 166 -20.93 6.00 31.73
N GLN A 167 -20.99 7.13 32.43
CA GLN A 167 -22.26 7.82 32.67
C GLN A 167 -22.63 8.59 31.41
N VAL A 168 -23.66 8.11 30.70
CA VAL A 168 -24.11 8.72 29.44
C VAL A 168 -24.92 9.98 29.76
N PRO A 169 -24.53 11.17 29.27
CA PRO A 169 -25.32 12.39 29.43
C PRO A 169 -26.63 12.36 28.64
N ASP A 170 -27.57 13.24 28.99
CA ASP A 170 -28.88 13.33 28.33
C ASP A 170 -28.82 13.94 26.91
N SER A 171 -27.72 14.58 26.55
CA SER A 171 -27.54 15.23 25.24
C SER A 171 -26.12 15.08 24.71
N ALA A 172 -25.98 15.10 23.39
CA ALA A 172 -24.68 15.10 22.73
C ALA A 172 -23.99 16.46 22.94
N THR A 173 -22.73 16.44 23.38
CA THR A 173 -21.93 17.63 23.72
C THR A 173 -20.84 17.92 22.69
N SER A 174 -20.46 16.93 21.88
CA SER A 174 -19.36 17.06 20.92
C SER A 174 -19.73 17.99 19.76
N GLN A 175 -18.76 18.82 19.37
CA GLN A 175 -18.83 19.68 18.19
C GLN A 175 -18.20 19.02 16.96
N THR A 176 -17.50 17.90 17.14
CA THR A 176 -16.86 17.17 16.04
C THR A 176 -17.81 16.13 15.48
N ARG A 177 -17.84 15.99 14.17
CA ARG A 177 -18.57 14.92 13.48
C ARG A 177 -17.61 13.82 13.03
N ARG A 178 -18.17 12.67 12.71
CA ARG A 178 -17.38 11.60 12.08
C ARG A 178 -16.72 12.16 10.82
N ARG A 179 -15.44 11.84 10.61
CA ARG A 179 -14.71 12.28 9.43
C ARG A 179 -15.33 11.68 8.18
N PRO A 180 -15.43 12.45 7.08
CA PRO A 180 -15.83 11.87 5.81
C PRO A 180 -14.82 10.80 5.38
N PRO A 181 -15.24 9.78 4.62
CA PRO A 181 -14.38 8.67 4.22
C PRO A 181 -13.26 9.09 3.26
N VAL A 182 -13.43 10.23 2.60
CA VAL A 182 -12.44 10.88 1.72
C VAL A 182 -12.57 12.40 1.88
N PRO A 183 -11.52 13.19 1.58
CA PRO A 183 -11.58 14.66 1.63
C PRO A 183 -12.65 15.28 0.71
N ASP A 184 -13.20 16.43 1.10
CA ASP A 184 -14.25 17.13 0.33
C ASP A 184 -13.77 17.59 -1.06
N GLY A 185 -12.48 17.90 -1.21
CA GLY A 185 -11.86 18.29 -2.48
C GLY A 185 -11.56 17.11 -3.43
N SER A 186 -11.85 15.86 -3.04
CA SER A 186 -11.59 14.69 -3.88
C SER A 186 -12.42 14.68 -5.17
N PRO A 187 -11.92 14.02 -6.24
CA PRO A 187 -12.67 13.86 -7.48
C PRO A 187 -14.06 13.26 -7.25
N ASP A 188 -15.01 13.61 -8.12
CA ASP A 188 -16.41 13.21 -7.96
C ASP A 188 -16.61 11.69 -7.81
N PHE A 189 -15.96 10.89 -8.68
CA PHE A 189 -15.99 9.44 -8.58
C PHE A 189 -15.44 8.92 -7.24
N VAL A 190 -14.37 9.57 -6.73
CA VAL A 190 -13.79 9.21 -5.42
C VAL A 190 -14.77 9.48 -4.29
N ARG A 191 -15.49 10.61 -4.30
CA ARG A 191 -16.48 10.92 -3.25
C ARG A 191 -17.72 10.03 -3.33
N ARG A 192 -18.29 9.86 -4.53
CA ARG A 192 -19.59 9.20 -4.72
C ARG A 192 -19.50 7.67 -4.78
N VAL A 193 -18.35 7.11 -5.14
CA VAL A 193 -18.17 5.66 -5.28
C VAL A 193 -17.11 5.15 -4.30
N THR A 194 -15.85 5.59 -4.44
CA THR A 194 -14.74 5.07 -3.60
C THR A 194 -14.99 5.31 -2.11
N GLY A 195 -15.39 6.51 -1.71
CA GLY A 195 -15.67 6.88 -0.32
C GLY A 195 -16.82 6.08 0.29
N VAL A 196 -17.86 5.80 -0.49
CA VAL A 196 -19.01 5.00 -0.04
C VAL A 196 -18.59 3.55 0.23
N ILE A 197 -17.77 2.96 -0.65
CA ILE A 197 -17.22 1.61 -0.44
C ILE A 197 -16.26 1.59 0.76
N LEU A 198 -15.37 2.58 0.89
CA LEU A 198 -14.45 2.71 2.03
C LEU A 198 -15.19 2.82 3.38
N ALA A 199 -16.33 3.51 3.40
CA ALA A 199 -17.21 3.61 4.57
C ALA A 199 -17.95 2.31 4.91
N GLY A 200 -17.79 1.25 4.12
CA GLY A 200 -18.50 -0.02 4.30
C GLY A 200 -19.95 0.02 3.83
N MET A 201 -20.30 0.96 2.96
CA MET A 201 -21.65 1.17 2.43
C MET A 201 -21.76 0.83 0.94
N GLY A 202 -20.85 0.01 0.41
CA GLY A 202 -20.80 -0.34 -1.01
C GLY A 202 -22.11 -0.95 -1.53
N ASP A 203 -22.83 -1.72 -0.71
CA ASP A 203 -24.14 -2.32 -1.06
C ASP A 203 -25.24 -1.27 -1.33
N HIS A 204 -25.04 0.00 -0.94
CA HIS A 204 -25.99 1.08 -1.23
C HIS A 204 -25.81 1.68 -2.63
N LEU A 205 -24.72 1.36 -3.32
CA LEU A 205 -24.46 1.90 -4.66
C LEU A 205 -25.37 1.24 -5.70
N PRO A 206 -26.06 2.01 -6.54
CA PRO A 206 -26.81 1.45 -7.66
C PRO A 206 -25.84 0.94 -8.73
N VAL A 207 -26.29 0.00 -9.57
CA VAL A 207 -25.50 -0.50 -10.71
C VAL A 207 -25.01 0.63 -11.61
N SER A 208 -25.81 1.69 -11.79
CA SER A 208 -25.47 2.87 -12.58
C SER A 208 -24.32 3.72 -12.03
N ALA A 209 -23.87 3.47 -10.80
CA ALA A 209 -22.71 4.14 -10.23
C ALA A 209 -21.38 3.50 -10.67
N LEU A 210 -21.41 2.28 -11.23
CA LEU A 210 -20.22 1.53 -11.60
C LEU A 210 -19.92 1.66 -13.10
N PRO A 211 -18.65 1.75 -13.50
CA PRO A 211 -18.22 1.68 -14.90
C PRO A 211 -18.62 0.35 -15.55
N VAL A 212 -19.06 0.40 -16.81
CA VAL A 212 -19.58 -0.79 -17.54
C VAL A 212 -18.53 -1.86 -17.81
N ASP A 213 -17.26 -1.46 -17.86
CA ASP A 213 -16.09 -2.30 -18.14
C ASP A 213 -15.28 -2.62 -16.87
N GLY A 214 -15.71 -2.11 -15.71
CA GLY A 214 -14.98 -2.28 -14.45
C GLY A 214 -13.70 -1.45 -14.33
N THR A 215 -13.46 -0.45 -15.19
CA THR A 215 -12.26 0.41 -15.12
C THR A 215 -12.39 1.43 -13.98
N PHE A 216 -11.45 1.43 -13.03
CA PHE A 216 -11.44 2.36 -11.89
C PHE A 216 -10.41 3.48 -12.04
N MET A 217 -10.66 4.59 -11.34
CA MET A 217 -9.69 5.69 -11.24
C MET A 217 -8.40 5.23 -10.54
N THR A 218 -7.26 5.68 -11.07
CA THR A 218 -5.93 5.41 -10.49
C THR A 218 -5.59 6.40 -9.38
N GLY A 219 -4.62 6.07 -8.52
CA GLY A 219 -4.06 7.00 -7.53
C GLY A 219 -5.05 7.35 -6.42
N THR A 220 -5.93 6.42 -6.08
CA THR A 220 -7.02 6.64 -5.11
C THR A 220 -6.63 6.25 -3.68
N SER A 221 -5.54 5.50 -3.48
CA SER A 221 -5.03 5.15 -2.14
C SER A 221 -4.68 6.38 -1.30
N ARG A 222 -4.23 7.48 -1.91
CA ARG A 222 -3.87 8.74 -1.24
C ARG A 222 -5.02 9.39 -0.47
N TYR A 223 -6.27 9.04 -0.77
CA TYR A 223 -7.44 9.60 -0.09
C TYR A 223 -7.83 8.79 1.16
N GLU A 224 -7.24 7.62 1.37
CA GLU A 224 -7.68 6.69 2.43
C GLU A 224 -7.20 7.11 3.83
N LYS A 225 -5.96 7.64 3.94
CA LYS A 225 -5.37 8.21 5.18
C LYS A 225 -5.69 7.38 6.43
N ARG A 226 -5.32 6.10 6.38
CA ARG A 226 -5.80 5.03 7.27
C ARG A 226 -5.40 5.20 8.74
N SER A 227 -4.29 5.89 8.98
CA SER A 227 -3.70 6.20 10.29
C SER A 227 -3.55 5.00 11.22
N ILE A 228 -3.06 3.87 10.70
CA ILE A 228 -3.01 2.59 11.44
C ILE A 228 -1.78 2.42 12.33
N ALA A 229 -0.72 3.21 12.12
CA ALA A 229 0.50 3.12 12.91
C ALA A 229 0.31 3.67 14.33
N GLN A 230 0.97 3.04 15.30
CA GLN A 230 1.08 3.51 16.69
C GLN A 230 2.34 4.38 16.89
N THR A 231 3.41 4.04 16.18
CA THR A 231 4.65 4.83 16.12
C THR A 231 4.96 5.19 14.67
N ILE A 232 5.57 6.35 14.45
CA ILE A 232 5.99 6.83 13.13
C ILE A 232 7.46 7.26 13.16
N PRO A 233 8.16 7.17 12.02
CA PRO A 233 9.55 7.60 11.95
C PRO A 233 9.66 9.14 11.92
N ILE A 234 10.39 9.72 12.87
CA ILE A 234 10.68 11.16 12.96
C ILE A 234 12.12 11.42 12.53
N TRP A 235 12.30 12.37 11.61
CA TRP A 235 13.58 12.70 10.98
C TRP A 235 14.40 13.69 11.81
N ASP A 236 15.68 13.38 12.00
CA ASP A 236 16.68 14.27 12.59
C ASP A 236 17.61 14.77 11.47
N PRO A 237 17.48 16.04 11.03
CA PRO A 237 18.26 16.57 9.94
C PRO A 237 19.75 16.70 10.29
N GLU A 238 20.14 16.90 11.55
CA GLU A 238 21.53 17.16 11.94
C GLU A 238 22.42 15.93 11.75
N ILE A 239 21.89 14.75 12.06
CA ILE A 239 22.59 13.46 11.92
C ILE A 239 22.52 12.93 10.48
N CYS A 240 21.50 13.32 9.72
CA CYS A 240 21.20 12.73 8.42
C CYS A 240 22.29 12.93 7.37
N ILE A 241 22.77 11.82 6.78
CA ILE A 241 23.76 11.83 5.69
C ILE A 241 23.13 11.87 4.28
N GLN A 242 21.79 12.02 4.19
CA GLN A 242 21.07 12.19 2.92
C GLN A 242 21.25 11.04 1.91
N CYS A 243 21.32 9.79 2.38
CA CYS A 243 21.56 8.62 1.52
C CYS A 243 20.32 8.10 0.78
N GLY A 244 19.10 8.49 1.19
CA GLY A 244 17.84 8.04 0.59
C GLY A 244 17.39 6.62 0.95
N LEU A 245 18.17 5.84 1.71
CA LEU A 245 17.84 4.43 2.02
C LEU A 245 16.49 4.27 2.74
N CYS A 246 16.14 5.19 3.64
CA CYS A 246 14.87 5.16 4.37
C CYS A 246 13.65 5.25 3.44
N ALA A 247 13.71 6.12 2.42
CA ALA A 247 12.68 6.22 1.36
C ALA A 247 12.75 5.04 0.38
N PHE A 248 13.95 4.55 0.07
CA PHE A 248 14.17 3.42 -0.84
C PHE A 248 13.45 2.16 -0.38
N VAL A 249 13.59 1.80 0.90
CA VAL A 249 13.03 0.56 1.46
C VAL A 249 11.59 0.70 1.96
N CYS A 250 11.01 1.89 1.95
CA CYS A 250 9.66 2.09 2.46
C CYS A 250 8.64 1.34 1.59
N PRO A 251 7.91 0.34 2.12
CA PRO A 251 6.96 -0.47 1.34
C PRO A 251 5.69 0.29 0.94
N HIS A 252 5.41 1.44 1.57
CA HIS A 252 4.17 2.19 1.32
C HIS A 252 4.42 3.58 0.73
N ALA A 253 5.67 3.92 0.40
CA ALA A 253 6.05 5.30 0.06
C ALA A 253 5.59 6.32 1.12
N ALA A 254 5.53 5.90 2.39
CA ALA A 254 5.10 6.72 3.53
C ALA A 254 6.24 7.53 4.14
N ILE A 255 7.46 7.40 3.61
CA ILE A 255 8.56 8.33 3.85
C ILE A 255 9.20 8.66 2.51
N ARG A 256 9.36 9.96 2.24
CA ARG A 256 9.82 10.48 0.96
C ARG A 256 10.89 11.53 1.16
N SER A 257 11.66 11.77 0.10
CA SER A 257 12.58 12.88 0.03
C SER A 257 12.29 13.75 -1.18
N LYS A 258 12.32 15.07 -0.98
CA LYS A 258 12.33 16.06 -2.06
C LYS A 258 13.55 16.95 -1.89
N ALA A 259 14.14 17.35 -3.01
CA ALA A 259 15.10 18.44 -3.08
C ALA A 259 14.52 19.58 -3.92
N TYR A 260 14.70 20.82 -3.48
CA TYR A 260 14.05 21.99 -4.05
C TYR A 260 14.85 23.27 -3.70
N GLU A 261 14.55 24.36 -4.39
CA GLU A 261 15.20 25.64 -4.13
C GLU A 261 14.74 26.25 -2.79
N PRO A 262 15.63 26.89 -2.01
CA PRO A 262 15.30 27.44 -0.69
C PRO A 262 14.14 28.45 -0.69
N GLY A 263 13.90 29.14 -1.80
CA GLY A 263 12.79 30.08 -1.96
C GLY A 263 11.39 29.44 -1.77
N CYS A 264 11.29 28.12 -1.91
CA CYS A 264 10.04 27.38 -1.70
C CYS A 264 9.64 27.28 -0.22
N LEU A 265 10.51 27.66 0.73
CA LEU A 265 10.26 27.56 2.18
C LEU A 265 9.54 28.76 2.80
N SER A 266 9.10 29.72 1.99
CA SER A 266 8.50 30.98 2.48
C SER A 266 7.21 30.76 3.30
N GLU A 267 6.41 29.74 2.97
CA GLU A 267 5.14 29.41 3.64
C GLU A 267 5.22 28.12 4.49
N GLN A 268 6.42 27.72 4.90
CA GLN A 268 6.58 26.48 5.68
C GLN A 268 5.85 26.57 7.04
N PRO A 269 5.18 25.49 7.48
CA PRO A 269 4.59 25.47 8.81
C PRO A 269 5.67 25.48 9.89
N ALA A 270 5.30 25.93 11.10
CA ALA A 270 6.19 25.83 12.26
C ALA A 270 6.62 24.38 12.46
N GLY A 271 7.91 24.12 12.68
CA GLY A 271 8.44 22.77 12.88
C GLY A 271 8.82 22.01 11.60
N PHE A 272 8.51 22.53 10.40
CA PHE A 272 8.98 21.94 9.14
C PHE A 272 10.51 21.95 9.07
N GLN A 273 11.12 20.78 8.85
CA GLN A 273 12.57 20.61 8.83
C GLN A 273 13.08 20.55 7.39
N SER A 274 14.25 21.15 7.15
CA SER A 274 14.99 21.02 5.89
C SER A 274 16.49 21.10 6.16
N ARG A 275 17.30 20.62 5.21
CA ARG A 275 18.77 20.69 5.28
C ARG A 275 19.35 20.91 3.89
N GLU A 276 20.40 21.72 3.78
CA GLU A 276 21.14 21.90 2.53
C GLU A 276 21.60 20.56 1.94
N VAL A 277 21.43 20.38 0.62
CA VAL A 277 21.86 19.17 -0.06
C VAL A 277 23.38 19.04 0.03
N SER A 278 23.85 17.92 0.57
CA SER A 278 25.27 17.59 0.63
C SER A 278 25.75 17.11 -0.74
N GLY A 279 26.93 17.57 -1.16
CA GLY A 279 27.60 17.13 -2.40
C GLY A 279 27.56 18.17 -3.52
N LYS A 280 27.87 17.74 -4.75
CA LYS A 280 27.96 18.62 -5.93
C LYS A 280 26.75 18.55 -6.87
N ASP A 281 25.84 17.60 -6.65
CA ASP A 281 24.81 17.24 -7.64
C ASP A 281 23.66 18.28 -7.73
N LEU A 282 23.34 18.95 -6.61
CA LEU A 282 22.28 19.97 -6.54
C LEU A 282 22.76 21.17 -5.69
N PRO A 283 23.71 21.97 -6.19
CA PRO A 283 24.25 23.10 -5.43
C PRO A 283 23.15 24.12 -5.10
N GLY A 284 23.17 24.62 -3.87
CA GLY A 284 22.19 25.62 -3.39
C GLY A 284 20.78 25.09 -3.13
N HIS A 285 20.51 23.81 -3.37
CA HIS A 285 19.21 23.21 -3.01
C HIS A 285 19.17 22.80 -1.54
N VAL A 286 17.96 22.76 -1.00
CA VAL A 286 17.65 22.13 0.29
C VAL A 286 16.86 20.84 0.06
N MET A 287 16.91 19.94 1.04
CA MET A 287 16.22 18.67 1.03
C MET A 287 15.44 18.48 2.32
N THR A 288 14.28 17.85 2.19
CA THR A 288 13.48 17.37 3.33
C THR A 288 13.24 15.88 3.18
N ILE A 289 13.35 15.13 4.29
CA ILE A 289 12.82 13.78 4.42
C ILE A 289 11.56 13.86 5.28
N GLN A 290 10.41 13.55 4.69
CA GLN A 290 9.11 13.74 5.33
C GLN A 290 8.35 12.41 5.42
N VAL A 291 7.75 12.16 6.59
CA VAL A 291 6.83 11.05 6.81
C VAL A 291 5.39 11.47 6.45
N ALA A 292 4.64 10.56 5.83
CA ALA A 292 3.20 10.64 5.69
C ALA A 292 2.55 9.95 6.90
N PRO A 293 2.16 10.68 7.96
CA PRO A 293 1.84 10.07 9.25
C PRO A 293 0.61 9.15 9.19
N ASP A 294 -0.38 9.47 8.36
CA ASP A 294 -1.60 8.68 8.20
C ASP A 294 -1.46 7.50 7.24
N ASP A 295 -0.39 7.45 6.44
CA ASP A 295 -0.15 6.35 5.51
C ASP A 295 0.99 5.42 5.95
N CYS A 296 1.74 5.83 6.96
CA CYS A 296 2.74 4.99 7.62
C CYS A 296 2.07 3.79 8.31
N THR A 297 2.68 2.62 8.18
CA THR A 297 2.22 1.40 8.86
C THR A 297 3.05 1.04 10.10
N GLY A 298 4.02 1.88 10.48
CA GLY A 298 4.86 1.68 11.66
C GLY A 298 5.80 0.47 11.59
N CYS A 299 6.19 0.03 10.38
CA CYS A 299 6.98 -1.20 10.21
C CYS A 299 8.44 -1.12 10.68
N GLY A 300 8.98 0.08 10.93
CA GLY A 300 10.36 0.27 11.41
C GLY A 300 11.48 0.07 10.38
N VAL A 301 11.21 -0.51 9.21
CA VAL A 301 12.24 -0.86 8.21
C VAL A 301 13.13 0.33 7.83
N CYS A 302 12.55 1.54 7.68
CA CYS A 302 13.29 2.76 7.37
C CYS A 302 14.31 3.17 8.47
N VAL A 303 13.98 2.92 9.74
CA VAL A 303 14.85 3.15 10.90
C VAL A 303 15.92 2.07 10.99
N ASP A 304 15.56 0.81 10.71
CA ASP A 304 16.50 -0.31 10.75
C ASP A 304 17.64 -0.13 9.77
N VAL A 305 17.33 0.24 8.52
CA VAL A 305 18.33 0.44 7.47
C VAL A 305 19.12 1.74 7.60
N CYS A 306 18.71 2.67 8.47
CA CYS A 306 19.39 3.95 8.61
C CYS A 306 20.83 3.75 9.12
N PRO A 307 21.85 4.13 8.32
CA PRO A 307 23.26 3.92 8.70
C PRO A 307 23.79 5.05 9.59
N ALA A 308 23.13 6.20 9.60
CA ALA A 308 23.58 7.40 10.31
C ALA A 308 23.17 7.34 11.79
N ARG A 309 24.14 7.52 12.68
CA ARG A 309 23.97 7.49 14.14
C ARG A 309 24.56 8.74 14.76
N SER A 310 23.93 9.21 15.83
CA SER A 310 24.49 10.27 16.67
C SER A 310 25.83 9.82 17.25
N LYS A 311 26.76 10.76 17.38
CA LYS A 311 28.07 10.53 18.02
C LYS A 311 27.98 10.51 19.55
N GLU A 312 26.92 11.09 20.13
CA GLU A 312 26.74 11.25 21.57
C GLU A 312 25.85 10.14 22.16
N VAL A 313 24.66 9.95 21.57
CA VAL A 313 23.71 8.90 21.94
C VAL A 313 23.76 7.74 20.93
N ALA A 314 24.34 6.60 21.33
CA ALA A 314 24.63 5.47 20.43
C ALA A 314 23.38 4.81 19.78
N ARG A 315 22.21 4.92 20.41
CA ARG A 315 20.93 4.38 19.90
C ARG A 315 20.14 5.37 19.05
N HIS A 316 20.48 6.65 19.09
CA HIS A 316 19.79 7.69 18.33
C HIS A 316 20.33 7.73 16.90
N LYS A 317 19.44 7.54 15.93
CA LYS A 317 19.75 7.57 14.49
C LYS A 317 19.27 8.87 13.85
N ALA A 318 19.56 9.07 12.57
CA ALA A 318 18.97 10.18 11.80
C ALA A 318 17.45 10.06 11.59
N ILE A 319 16.87 8.92 11.96
CA ILE A 319 15.43 8.71 11.93
C ILE A 319 15.06 7.66 12.98
N ASN A 320 14.04 7.93 13.80
CA ASN A 320 13.70 7.08 14.95
C ASN A 320 12.19 6.89 15.05
N MET A 321 11.74 5.74 15.56
CA MET A 321 10.32 5.48 15.77
C MET A 321 9.85 6.17 17.05
N GLU A 322 8.93 7.12 16.93
CA GLU A 322 8.35 7.86 18.05
C GLU A 322 6.83 7.63 18.15
N PRO A 323 6.21 7.81 19.33
CA PRO A 323 4.76 7.73 19.50
C PRO A 323 4.01 8.68 18.55
N LYS A 324 3.14 8.13 17.70
CA LYS A 324 2.46 8.92 16.66
C LYS A 324 1.65 10.07 17.24
N GLU A 325 0.94 9.85 18.35
CA GLU A 325 0.03 10.84 18.95
C GLU A 325 0.73 12.16 19.27
N ALA A 326 1.99 12.11 19.74
CA ALA A 326 2.77 13.30 20.08
C ALA A 326 3.17 14.15 18.84
N HIS A 327 3.17 13.54 17.66
CA HIS A 327 3.66 14.16 16.41
C HIS A 327 2.56 14.31 15.35
N LEU A 328 1.40 13.68 15.51
CA LEU A 328 0.43 13.46 14.43
C LEU A 328 -0.02 14.75 13.74
N ASN A 329 -0.45 15.76 14.50
CA ASN A 329 -0.97 16.99 13.92
C ASN A 329 0.14 17.79 13.22
N GLN A 330 1.30 17.90 13.86
CA GLN A 330 2.46 18.58 13.29
C GLN A 330 2.94 17.91 11.99
N GLU A 331 3.02 16.58 11.97
CA GLU A 331 3.45 15.84 10.79
C GLU A 331 2.39 15.82 9.67
N ARG A 332 1.11 16.03 9.98
CA ARG A 332 0.07 16.25 8.96
C ARG A 332 0.30 17.58 8.26
N ASP A 333 0.46 18.67 9.01
CA ASP A 333 0.73 20.00 8.45
C ASP A 333 2.03 20.01 7.64
N ASN A 334 3.09 19.37 8.16
CA ASN A 334 4.36 19.22 7.46
C ASN A 334 4.21 18.39 6.18
N TYR A 335 3.42 17.31 6.21
CA TYR A 335 3.21 16.46 5.04
C TYR A 335 2.40 17.15 3.94
N ASP A 336 1.36 17.90 4.31
CA ASP A 336 0.56 18.67 3.37
C ASP A 336 1.41 19.74 2.68
N PHE A 337 2.26 20.46 3.43
CA PHE A 337 3.24 21.39 2.86
C PHE A 337 4.29 20.67 1.99
N PHE A 338 4.80 19.52 2.41
CA PHE A 338 5.72 18.71 1.60
C PHE A 338 5.12 18.30 0.25
N LEU A 339 3.82 18.00 0.22
CA LEU A 339 3.11 17.69 -1.01
C LEU A 339 2.94 18.91 -1.93
N SER A 340 2.86 20.14 -1.40
CA SER A 340 2.78 21.37 -2.22
C SER A 340 4.11 21.80 -2.82
N LEU A 341 5.24 21.33 -2.28
CA LEU A 341 6.56 21.60 -2.85
C LEU A 341 6.69 21.02 -4.27
N PRO A 342 7.39 21.70 -5.19
CA PRO A 342 7.55 21.24 -6.57
C PRO A 342 8.29 19.89 -6.62
N GLU A 343 7.93 19.07 -7.59
CA GLU A 343 8.71 17.88 -7.91
C GLU A 343 10.01 18.29 -8.62
N LEU A 344 11.11 17.64 -8.26
CA LEU A 344 12.42 17.91 -8.87
C LEU A 344 12.40 17.50 -10.35
N ASP A 345 13.00 18.32 -11.21
CA ASP A 345 13.24 17.94 -12.59
C ASP A 345 14.08 16.66 -12.64
N ARG A 346 13.52 15.64 -13.29
CA ARG A 346 14.09 14.30 -13.39
C ARG A 346 15.47 14.31 -14.05
N SER A 347 15.82 15.30 -14.87
CA SER A 347 17.14 15.39 -15.50
C SER A 347 18.25 15.91 -14.58
N LEU A 348 17.91 16.47 -13.41
CA LEU A 348 18.89 17.04 -12.47
C LEU A 348 19.51 16.00 -11.54
N VAL A 349 19.00 14.77 -11.53
CA VAL A 349 19.49 13.70 -10.64
C VAL A 349 19.83 12.45 -11.44
N ARG A 350 20.80 11.72 -10.91
CA ARG A 350 21.18 10.41 -11.44
C ARG A 350 20.20 9.34 -11.00
N HIS A 351 19.67 8.57 -11.95
CA HIS A 351 18.70 7.51 -11.67
C HIS A 351 19.38 6.20 -11.22
N ASP A 352 20.66 6.03 -11.58
CA ASP A 352 21.50 4.87 -11.27
C ASP A 352 22.03 4.82 -9.84
N GLN A 353 21.55 5.71 -8.97
CA GLN A 353 21.94 5.81 -7.56
C GLN A 353 20.72 5.83 -6.65
N VAL A 354 20.86 5.23 -5.46
CA VAL A 354 19.80 5.27 -4.43
C VAL A 354 19.37 6.71 -4.15
N LYS A 355 20.30 7.61 -3.86
CA LYS A 355 19.98 9.01 -3.51
C LYS A 355 19.12 9.69 -4.59
N GLY A 356 19.55 9.62 -5.86
CA GLY A 356 18.85 10.28 -6.95
C GLY A 356 17.52 9.61 -7.30
N SER A 357 17.45 8.27 -7.34
CA SER A 357 16.18 7.56 -7.57
C SER A 357 15.11 7.89 -6.52
N GLN A 358 15.51 8.20 -5.28
CA GLN A 358 14.60 8.52 -4.19
C GLN A 358 14.19 9.99 -4.11
N MET A 359 14.78 10.85 -4.94
CA MET A 359 14.29 12.21 -5.18
C MET A 359 13.21 12.25 -6.28
N LEU A 360 13.01 11.15 -7.00
CA LEU A 360 11.94 11.01 -8.00
C LEU A 360 10.61 10.68 -7.31
N LEU A 361 9.52 11.27 -7.79
CA LEU A 361 8.16 10.98 -7.35
C LEU A 361 7.83 9.48 -7.48
N PRO A 362 7.47 8.77 -6.38
CA PRO A 362 6.91 7.43 -6.48
C PRO A 362 5.50 7.45 -7.07
N LEU A 363 5.25 6.60 -8.06
CA LEU A 363 3.93 6.40 -8.68
C LEU A 363 3.28 5.07 -8.23
N PHE A 364 3.76 4.50 -7.14
CA PHE A 364 3.14 3.40 -6.41
C PHE A 364 3.20 3.73 -4.91
N GLU A 365 2.06 4.11 -4.33
CA GLU A 365 1.98 4.67 -2.99
C GLU A 365 0.80 4.11 -2.18
N TYR A 366 1.03 3.91 -0.87
CA TYR A 366 -0.01 3.60 0.12
C TYR A 366 -0.85 2.35 -0.17
N SER A 367 -0.20 1.32 -0.73
CA SER A 367 -0.86 0.05 -1.05
C SER A 367 -1.47 -0.66 0.18
N GLY A 368 -2.40 -1.59 -0.06
CA GLY A 368 -3.00 -2.44 0.97
C GLY A 368 -2.07 -3.54 1.54
N ALA A 369 -0.78 -3.50 1.22
CA ALA A 369 0.19 -4.53 1.59
C ALA A 369 0.46 -4.60 3.11
N CYS A 370 1.07 -5.69 3.55
CA CYS A 370 1.51 -5.88 4.94
C CYS A 370 2.47 -4.77 5.38
N ALA A 371 2.51 -4.47 6.68
CA ALA A 371 3.56 -3.64 7.26
C ALA A 371 4.92 -4.35 7.06
N GLY A 372 5.86 -3.67 6.40
CA GLY A 372 7.19 -4.26 6.10
C GLY A 372 7.21 -5.24 4.92
N CYS A 373 6.20 -5.22 4.04
CA CYS A 373 6.13 -6.11 2.88
C CYS A 373 7.38 -6.04 1.98
N GLY A 374 8.00 -7.18 1.68
CA GLY A 374 9.18 -7.25 0.82
C GLY A 374 8.95 -7.01 -0.67
N GLU A 375 7.70 -7.05 -1.16
CA GLU A 375 7.39 -6.94 -2.59
C GLU A 375 7.32 -5.47 -3.08
N THR A 376 6.64 -4.62 -2.31
CA THR A 376 6.24 -3.26 -2.72
C THR A 376 7.38 -2.25 -2.88
N PRO A 377 8.53 -2.33 -2.16
CA PRO A 377 9.67 -1.46 -2.45
C PRO A 377 10.18 -1.59 -3.89
N TYR A 378 10.14 -2.79 -4.47
CA TYR A 378 10.54 -3.01 -5.87
C TYR A 378 9.56 -2.32 -6.84
N LEU A 379 8.25 -2.41 -6.59
CA LEU A 379 7.23 -1.76 -7.41
C LEU A 379 7.29 -0.23 -7.31
N LYS A 380 7.56 0.29 -6.10
CA LYS A 380 7.81 1.72 -5.88
C LYS A 380 9.00 2.18 -6.70
N LEU A 381 10.15 1.50 -6.59
CA LEU A 381 11.34 1.84 -7.38
C LEU A 381 11.06 1.78 -8.88
N LEU A 382 10.41 0.71 -9.35
CA LEU A 382 10.01 0.54 -10.74
C LEU A 382 9.17 1.74 -11.24
N SER A 383 8.22 2.17 -10.42
CA SER A 383 7.36 3.32 -10.73
C SER A 383 8.11 4.66 -10.78
N GLN A 384 9.14 4.83 -9.94
CA GLN A 384 9.99 6.03 -9.91
C GLN A 384 10.84 6.13 -11.20
N LEU A 385 11.36 5.00 -11.66
CA LEU A 385 12.23 4.94 -12.84
C LEU A 385 11.44 5.06 -14.15
N PHE A 386 10.33 4.32 -14.31
CA PHE A 386 9.66 4.18 -15.62
C PHE A 386 8.15 4.44 -15.60
N GLY A 387 7.58 4.85 -14.47
CA GLY A 387 6.13 4.83 -14.25
C GLY A 387 5.33 5.76 -15.18
N ASP A 388 5.93 6.83 -15.69
CA ASP A 388 5.27 7.80 -16.58
C ASP A 388 5.03 7.27 -18.02
N ARG A 389 5.53 6.07 -18.33
CA ARG A 389 5.40 5.39 -19.63
C ARG A 389 5.19 3.88 -19.49
N MET A 390 4.82 3.42 -18.30
CA MET A 390 4.70 2.00 -17.97
C MET A 390 3.30 1.44 -18.25
N LEU A 391 3.24 0.25 -18.84
CA LEU A 391 2.07 -0.62 -18.87
C LEU A 391 2.36 -1.84 -18.01
N VAL A 392 1.44 -2.20 -17.11
CA VAL A 392 1.61 -3.31 -16.17
C VAL A 392 0.56 -4.39 -16.45
N ALA A 393 1.04 -5.57 -16.83
CA ALA A 393 0.31 -6.83 -16.77
C ALA A 393 0.65 -7.50 -15.44
N ASN A 394 -0.33 -7.62 -14.55
CA ASN A 394 -0.12 -8.17 -13.21
C ASN A 394 -0.82 -9.52 -13.04
N ALA A 395 -0.07 -10.55 -12.64
CA ALA A 395 -0.64 -11.86 -12.32
C ALA A 395 -1.47 -11.78 -11.03
N THR A 396 -2.47 -12.64 -10.91
CA THR A 396 -3.23 -12.74 -9.66
C THR A 396 -2.35 -13.24 -8.53
N GLY A 397 -2.34 -12.54 -7.39
CA GLY A 397 -1.48 -12.84 -6.25
C GLY A 397 -1.43 -11.69 -5.25
N CYS A 398 -0.45 -11.67 -4.35
CA CYS A 398 -0.28 -10.53 -3.44
C CYS A 398 -0.22 -9.20 -4.19
N SER A 399 0.57 -9.16 -5.28
CA SER A 399 0.74 -7.97 -6.09
C SER A 399 -0.53 -7.43 -6.73
N SER A 400 -1.47 -8.29 -7.15
CA SER A 400 -2.77 -7.80 -7.62
C SER A 400 -3.69 -7.37 -6.47
N ILE A 401 -3.63 -8.03 -5.32
CA ILE A 401 -4.45 -7.65 -4.16
C ILE A 401 -4.02 -6.29 -3.62
N PHE A 402 -2.76 -6.07 -3.28
CA PHE A 402 -2.35 -4.76 -2.79
C PHE A 402 -2.22 -3.72 -3.91
N GLY A 403 -2.09 -4.15 -5.17
CA GLY A 403 -1.90 -3.30 -6.35
C GLY A 403 -3.20 -2.87 -7.04
N GLY A 404 -4.34 -3.53 -6.78
CA GLY A 404 -5.58 -3.24 -7.49
C GLY A 404 -6.86 -3.71 -6.82
N ASN A 405 -6.84 -4.03 -5.52
CA ASN A 405 -8.07 -4.36 -4.81
C ASN A 405 -8.91 -3.10 -4.54
N LEU A 406 -10.01 -3.00 -5.28
CA LEU A 406 -10.98 -1.91 -5.19
C LEU A 406 -11.53 -1.72 -3.75
N PRO A 407 -11.81 -0.47 -3.33
CA PRO A 407 -12.03 0.70 -4.18
C PRO A 407 -10.81 1.63 -4.34
N THR A 408 -9.67 1.29 -3.75
CA THR A 408 -8.44 2.11 -3.79
C THR A 408 -7.33 1.43 -4.58
N THR A 409 -6.58 2.21 -5.34
CA THR A 409 -5.43 1.73 -6.13
C THR A 409 -4.19 2.58 -5.80
N PRO A 410 -3.01 1.94 -5.64
CA PRO A 410 -1.76 2.63 -5.30
C PRO A 410 -1.03 3.25 -6.49
N TRP A 411 -1.42 2.91 -7.73
CA TRP A 411 -0.78 3.40 -8.95
C TRP A 411 -1.14 4.86 -9.17
N ALA A 412 -0.22 5.79 -8.94
CA ALA A 412 -0.48 7.23 -9.05
C ALA A 412 -0.12 7.79 -10.43
N VAL A 413 -0.43 9.07 -10.62
CA VAL A 413 0.00 9.86 -11.79
C VAL A 413 0.87 11.02 -11.33
N ASN A 414 1.78 11.45 -12.21
CA ASN A 414 2.57 12.65 -12.03
C ASN A 414 1.75 13.92 -12.34
N GLN A 415 2.39 15.08 -12.23
CA GLN A 415 1.77 16.39 -12.52
C GLN A 415 1.26 16.56 -13.96
N ASP A 416 1.79 15.78 -14.92
CA ASP A 416 1.31 15.77 -16.31
C ASP A 416 0.13 14.82 -16.54
N GLY A 417 -0.38 14.18 -15.47
CA GLY A 417 -1.41 13.15 -15.57
C GLY A 417 -0.91 11.80 -16.12
N ARG A 418 0.41 11.58 -16.15
CA ARG A 418 1.03 10.34 -16.66
C ARG A 418 1.36 9.41 -15.50
N GLY A 419 1.04 8.13 -15.65
CA GLY A 419 1.37 7.11 -14.67
C GLY A 419 1.15 5.71 -15.22
N PRO A 420 1.40 4.68 -14.41
CA PRO A 420 1.31 3.30 -14.85
C PRO A 420 -0.11 2.92 -15.25
N ALA A 421 -0.29 2.40 -16.45
CA ALA A 421 -1.54 1.75 -16.85
C ALA A 421 -1.52 0.31 -16.36
N TRP A 422 -2.33 -0.03 -15.36
CA TRP A 422 -2.31 -1.32 -14.69
C TRP A 422 -3.52 -2.18 -15.03
N SER A 423 -3.30 -3.48 -15.26
CA SER A 423 -4.37 -4.46 -15.42
C SER A 423 -3.97 -5.83 -14.89
N ASN A 424 -4.94 -6.53 -14.29
CA ASN A 424 -4.83 -7.94 -13.91
C ASN A 424 -5.82 -8.74 -14.77
N SER A 425 -5.31 -9.65 -15.60
CA SER A 425 -6.12 -10.61 -16.35
C SER A 425 -6.47 -11.80 -15.44
N LEU A 426 -5.69 -12.88 -15.48
CA LEU A 426 -5.87 -14.05 -14.63
C LEU A 426 -4.58 -14.40 -13.89
N PHE A 427 -4.59 -15.55 -13.22
CA PHE A 427 -3.42 -16.04 -12.51
C PHE A 427 -2.42 -16.70 -13.46
N GLU A 428 -2.93 -17.42 -14.45
CA GLU A 428 -2.22 -18.33 -15.34
C GLU A 428 -1.68 -17.67 -16.62
N ASP A 429 -2.29 -16.58 -17.09
CA ASP A 429 -2.09 -16.02 -18.43
C ASP A 429 -1.26 -14.73 -18.46
N ASN A 430 -0.67 -14.33 -17.34
CA ASN A 430 -0.12 -12.98 -17.19
C ASN A 430 1.04 -12.67 -18.16
N ALA A 431 1.84 -13.68 -18.51
CA ALA A 431 2.95 -13.48 -19.45
C ALA A 431 2.40 -13.16 -20.84
N GLU A 432 1.46 -13.97 -21.30
CA GLU A 432 0.77 -13.87 -22.58
C GLU A 432 -0.04 -12.57 -22.66
N PHE A 433 -0.66 -12.17 -21.55
CA PHE A 433 -1.39 -10.92 -21.43
C PHE A 433 -0.47 -9.71 -21.66
N GLY A 434 0.69 -9.68 -21.00
CA GLY A 434 1.68 -8.62 -21.23
C GLY A 434 2.33 -8.68 -22.61
N LEU A 435 2.53 -9.87 -23.19
CA LEU A 435 2.95 -10.01 -24.58
C LEU A 435 1.92 -9.38 -25.52
N GLY A 436 0.62 -9.62 -25.29
CA GLY A 436 -0.46 -8.96 -26.01
C GLY A 436 -0.38 -7.43 -25.95
N MET A 437 -0.11 -6.87 -24.75
CA MET A 437 0.12 -5.42 -24.60
C MET A 437 1.31 -4.94 -25.44
N ARG A 438 2.43 -5.68 -25.44
CA ARG A 438 3.61 -5.35 -26.27
C ARG A 438 3.29 -5.38 -27.76
N LEU A 439 2.62 -6.41 -28.25
CA LEU A 439 2.24 -6.51 -29.66
C LEU A 439 1.35 -5.33 -30.07
N ALA A 440 0.38 -4.95 -29.23
CA ALA A 440 -0.47 -3.79 -29.47
C ALA A 440 0.32 -2.46 -29.48
N VAL A 441 1.26 -2.27 -28.55
CA VAL A 441 2.16 -1.09 -28.51
C VAL A 441 3.01 -1.02 -29.78
N ASN A 442 3.60 -2.13 -30.20
CA ASN A 442 4.44 -2.19 -31.40
C ASN A 442 3.64 -1.80 -32.64
N HIS A 443 2.48 -2.43 -32.84
CA HIS A 443 1.61 -2.13 -33.98
C HIS A 443 1.17 -0.67 -34.01
N ARG A 444 0.79 -0.09 -32.86
CA ARG A 444 0.43 1.34 -32.78
C ARG A 444 1.61 2.26 -33.07
N SER A 445 2.81 1.90 -32.63
CA SER A 445 4.03 2.69 -32.92
C SER A 445 4.40 2.62 -34.41
N GLU A 446 4.33 1.43 -35.01
CA GLU A 446 4.54 1.22 -36.45
C GLU A 446 3.53 2.00 -37.28
N LEU A 447 2.24 1.94 -36.92
CA LEU A 447 1.19 2.71 -37.58
C LEU A 447 1.44 4.21 -37.46
N ALA A 448 1.78 4.71 -36.27
CA ALA A 448 2.09 6.12 -36.06
C ALA A 448 3.27 6.57 -36.93
N ARG A 449 4.36 5.79 -36.97
CA ARG A 449 5.54 6.08 -37.80
C ARG A 449 5.21 6.04 -39.29
N HIS A 450 4.43 5.05 -39.73
CA HIS A 450 4.01 4.93 -41.13
C HIS A 450 3.15 6.13 -41.56
N ARG A 451 2.15 6.51 -40.75
CA ARG A 451 1.30 7.69 -41.02
C ARG A 451 2.07 8.99 -40.96
N LEU A 452 3.03 9.11 -40.05
CA LEU A 452 3.93 10.27 -39.99
C LEU A 452 4.75 10.41 -41.27
N THR A 453 5.30 9.32 -41.80
CA THR A 453 6.02 9.31 -43.08
C THR A 453 5.10 9.63 -44.25
N GLN A 454 3.88 9.08 -44.27
CA GLN A 454 2.89 9.35 -45.32
C GLN A 454 2.48 10.83 -45.39
N LEU A 455 2.38 11.48 -44.23
CA LEU A 455 1.99 12.89 -44.12
C LEU A 455 3.18 13.85 -44.18
N ARG A 456 4.40 13.36 -44.40
CA ARG A 456 5.64 14.14 -44.32
C ARG A 456 5.58 15.46 -45.11
N ASP A 457 5.10 15.41 -46.35
CA ASP A 457 5.06 16.59 -47.23
C ASP A 457 4.04 17.67 -46.80
N GLN A 458 3.17 17.35 -45.83
CA GLN A 458 2.17 18.26 -45.27
C GLN A 458 2.57 18.74 -43.85
N LEU A 459 3.74 18.33 -43.36
CA LEU A 459 4.22 18.59 -42.01
C LEU A 459 5.60 19.27 -42.06
N ASP A 460 6.07 19.75 -40.92
CA ASP A 460 7.47 20.17 -40.77
C ASP A 460 8.40 18.96 -40.93
N THR A 461 9.03 18.84 -42.10
CA THR A 461 9.95 17.76 -42.45
C THR A 461 11.09 17.59 -41.44
N ALA A 462 11.64 18.67 -40.91
CA ALA A 462 12.73 18.59 -39.94
C ALA A 462 12.26 17.99 -38.60
N LEU A 463 11.03 18.34 -38.19
CA LEU A 463 10.40 17.75 -37.02
C LEU A 463 10.08 16.27 -37.22
N VAL A 464 9.57 15.90 -38.41
CA VAL A 464 9.31 14.50 -38.78
C VAL A 464 10.58 13.67 -38.69
N ASP A 465 11.67 14.13 -39.31
CA ASP A 465 12.95 13.42 -39.31
C ASP A 465 13.50 13.27 -37.89
N ALA A 466 13.46 14.34 -37.08
CA ALA A 466 13.90 14.31 -35.70
C ALA A 466 13.08 13.34 -34.82
N ILE A 467 11.77 13.19 -35.08
CA ILE A 467 10.92 12.23 -34.38
C ILE A 467 11.27 10.78 -34.77
N LEU A 468 11.52 10.53 -36.06
CA LEU A 468 11.77 9.20 -36.58
C LEU A 468 13.14 8.67 -36.16
N SER A 469 14.16 9.54 -36.07
CA SER A 469 15.54 9.19 -35.73
C SER A 469 15.88 9.34 -34.23
N ALA A 470 14.91 9.70 -33.38
CA ALA A 470 15.15 9.93 -31.95
C ALA A 470 15.65 8.68 -31.21
N ASP A 471 16.67 8.86 -30.36
CA ASP A 471 17.03 7.85 -29.36
C ASP A 471 16.10 7.96 -28.14
N LEU A 472 15.37 6.87 -27.86
CA LEU A 472 14.39 6.79 -26.78
C LEU A 472 14.85 5.86 -25.65
N ASN A 473 16.16 5.64 -25.55
CA ASN A 473 16.78 4.80 -24.51
C ASN A 473 17.14 5.60 -23.25
N THR A 474 17.06 6.93 -23.29
CA THR A 474 17.44 7.83 -22.19
C THR A 474 16.28 8.72 -21.77
N GLU A 475 16.28 9.15 -20.50
CA GLU A 475 15.28 10.08 -19.97
C GLU A 475 15.22 11.40 -20.76
N VAL A 476 16.40 11.93 -21.14
CA VAL A 476 16.53 13.13 -21.96
C VAL A 476 15.89 12.92 -23.33
N GLY A 477 16.22 11.82 -24.02
CA GLY A 477 15.66 11.51 -25.33
C GLY A 477 14.15 11.35 -25.31
N ILE A 478 13.60 10.73 -24.26
CA ILE A 478 12.15 10.60 -24.04
C ILE A 478 11.50 11.96 -23.80
N THR A 479 12.11 12.82 -23.00
CA THR A 479 11.61 14.17 -22.68
C THR A 479 11.59 15.05 -23.93
N GLU A 480 12.68 15.04 -24.70
CA GLU A 480 12.74 15.74 -25.99
C GLU A 480 11.69 15.22 -26.97
N GLN A 481 11.52 13.90 -27.06
CA GLN A 481 10.52 13.28 -27.94
C GLN A 481 9.11 13.70 -27.57
N ARG A 482 8.78 13.82 -26.27
CA ARG A 482 7.49 14.37 -25.84
C ARG A 482 7.30 15.80 -26.34
N GLY A 483 8.32 16.65 -26.21
CA GLY A 483 8.30 18.01 -26.77
C GLY A 483 8.08 18.03 -28.29
N ARG A 484 8.72 17.11 -29.03
CA ARG A 484 8.51 16.94 -30.48
C ARG A 484 7.07 16.52 -30.79
N VAL A 485 6.51 15.56 -30.06
CA VAL A 485 5.12 15.09 -30.24
C VAL A 485 4.11 16.20 -29.96
N GLU A 486 4.31 17.01 -28.90
CA GLU A 486 3.42 18.14 -28.62
C GLU A 486 3.48 19.23 -29.69
N ARG A 487 4.66 19.49 -30.28
CA ARG A 487 4.80 20.38 -31.45
C ARG A 487 4.16 19.82 -32.71
N LEU A 488 4.18 18.50 -32.89
CA LEU A 488 3.58 17.82 -34.04
C LEU A 488 2.04 17.81 -33.97
N ARG A 489 1.48 17.65 -32.77
CA ARG A 489 0.03 17.51 -32.53
C ARG A 489 -0.85 18.56 -33.23
N PRO A 490 -0.60 19.88 -33.14
CA PRO A 490 -1.41 20.88 -33.83
C PRO A 490 -1.28 20.81 -35.36
N GLN A 491 -0.11 20.45 -35.90
CA GLN A 491 0.10 20.32 -37.35
C GLN A 491 -0.76 19.18 -37.92
N VAL A 492 -0.75 18.01 -37.26
CA VAL A 492 -1.56 16.86 -37.69
C VAL A 492 -3.06 17.17 -37.58
N ARG A 493 -3.51 17.92 -36.56
CA ARG A 493 -4.91 18.38 -36.45
C ARG A 493 -5.34 19.31 -37.59
N GLY A 494 -4.41 20.06 -38.18
CA GLY A 494 -4.68 20.94 -39.31
C GLY A 494 -4.90 20.20 -40.64
N ILE A 495 -4.60 18.90 -40.70
CA ILE A 495 -4.77 18.07 -41.89
C ILE A 495 -6.09 17.31 -41.78
N ASP A 496 -7.02 17.54 -42.71
CA ASP A 496 -8.27 16.77 -42.79
C ASP A 496 -8.10 15.54 -43.69
N SER A 497 -7.72 14.42 -43.09
CA SER A 497 -7.57 13.14 -43.80
C SER A 497 -7.86 11.95 -42.88
N GLY A 498 -8.02 10.76 -43.45
CA GLY A 498 -8.06 9.52 -42.64
C GLY A 498 -6.74 9.27 -41.93
N ALA A 499 -5.63 9.48 -42.65
CA ALA A 499 -4.27 9.27 -42.14
C ALA A 499 -3.93 10.16 -40.94
N SER A 500 -4.35 11.42 -40.94
CA SER A 500 -4.13 12.35 -39.83
C SER A 500 -4.96 11.97 -38.60
N ARG A 501 -6.20 11.53 -38.78
CA ARG A 501 -7.05 11.02 -37.69
C ARG A 501 -6.46 9.76 -37.05
N GLU A 502 -5.97 8.82 -37.86
CA GLU A 502 -5.26 7.63 -37.37
C GLU A 502 -3.98 8.01 -36.60
N LEU A 503 -3.16 8.91 -37.16
CA LEU A 503 -1.95 9.39 -36.50
C LEU A 503 -2.28 10.06 -35.16
N LEU A 504 -3.29 10.92 -35.10
CA LEU A 504 -3.73 11.58 -33.87
C LEU A 504 -4.11 10.58 -32.77
N ALA A 505 -4.76 9.48 -33.12
CA ALA A 505 -5.14 8.43 -32.18
C ALA A 505 -3.94 7.63 -31.65
N SER A 506 -2.80 7.65 -32.34
CA SER A 506 -1.59 6.91 -31.99
C SER A 506 -0.36 7.79 -31.71
N LEU A 507 -0.50 9.12 -31.67
CA LEU A 507 0.62 10.06 -31.53
C LEU A 507 1.50 9.74 -30.31
N ASP A 508 0.88 9.41 -29.19
CA ASP A 508 1.59 9.14 -27.94
C ASP A 508 2.42 7.85 -27.99
N TYR A 509 2.26 7.00 -29.02
CA TYR A 509 3.07 5.80 -29.30
C TYR A 509 4.33 6.11 -30.13
N LEU A 510 4.55 7.37 -30.52
CA LEU A 510 5.87 7.87 -30.95
C LEU A 510 6.84 8.03 -29.78
N VAL A 511 6.34 7.99 -28.54
CA VAL A 511 7.11 7.88 -27.30
C VAL A 511 7.13 6.42 -26.86
N ARG A 512 8.32 5.89 -26.58
CA ARG A 512 8.51 4.48 -26.17
C ARG A 512 7.71 4.18 -24.91
N LYS A 513 6.99 3.06 -24.92
CA LYS A 513 6.31 2.50 -23.74
C LYS A 513 7.12 1.34 -23.15
N SER A 514 7.08 1.21 -21.83
CA SER A 514 7.74 0.14 -21.08
C SER A 514 6.69 -0.87 -20.62
N VAL A 515 6.72 -2.09 -21.14
CA VAL A 515 5.76 -3.15 -20.79
C VAL A 515 6.36 -4.03 -19.70
N TRP A 516 5.69 -4.08 -18.54
CA TRP A 516 6.10 -4.83 -17.37
C TRP A 516 5.09 -5.93 -17.02
N ILE A 517 5.58 -7.15 -16.89
CA ILE A 517 4.84 -8.35 -16.51
C ILE A 517 5.23 -8.69 -15.08
N ILE A 518 4.31 -8.46 -14.13
CA ILE A 518 4.60 -8.53 -12.69
C ILE A 518 3.82 -9.68 -12.08
N GLY A 519 4.48 -10.50 -11.27
CA GLY A 519 3.78 -11.56 -10.54
C GLY A 519 4.63 -12.22 -9.46
N GLY A 520 3.99 -12.99 -8.60
CA GLY A 520 4.66 -13.75 -7.55
C GLY A 520 5.29 -15.04 -8.05
N ASP A 521 6.04 -15.72 -7.18
CA ASP A 521 6.67 -17.00 -7.52
C ASP A 521 5.68 -18.10 -7.88
N GLY A 522 4.49 -18.14 -7.28
CA GLY A 522 3.46 -19.12 -7.63
C GLY A 522 2.91 -18.99 -9.05
N TRP A 523 2.95 -17.79 -9.63
CA TRP A 523 2.67 -17.61 -11.05
C TRP A 523 3.85 -18.10 -11.88
N ALA A 524 5.03 -17.52 -11.66
CA ALA A 524 6.20 -17.70 -12.54
C ALA A 524 6.80 -19.12 -12.50
N TYR A 525 6.78 -19.79 -11.34
CA TYR A 525 7.40 -21.11 -11.18
C TYR A 525 6.43 -22.26 -11.45
N ASP A 526 5.14 -22.02 -11.28
CA ASP A 526 4.08 -23.03 -11.28
C ASP A 526 3.06 -22.81 -12.41
N ILE A 527 1.95 -22.11 -12.15
CA ILE A 527 0.77 -22.15 -13.02
C ILE A 527 0.99 -21.41 -14.35
N GLY A 528 1.68 -20.27 -14.33
CA GLY A 528 1.96 -19.46 -15.53
C GLY A 528 3.33 -19.73 -16.14
N PHE A 529 4.06 -20.74 -15.66
CA PHE A 529 5.41 -21.01 -16.14
C PHE A 529 5.45 -21.34 -17.64
N GLY A 530 4.46 -22.09 -18.16
CA GLY A 530 4.42 -22.43 -19.59
C GLY A 530 4.27 -21.19 -20.48
N GLY A 531 3.39 -20.27 -20.09
CA GLY A 531 3.23 -18.97 -20.76
C GLY A 531 4.47 -18.10 -20.64
N LEU A 532 5.04 -18.01 -19.43
CA LEU A 532 6.28 -17.29 -19.16
C LEU A 532 7.43 -17.79 -20.05
N ASP A 533 7.63 -19.11 -20.11
CA ASP A 533 8.65 -19.75 -20.94
C ASP A 533 8.48 -19.38 -22.43
N HIS A 534 7.26 -19.43 -22.95
CA HIS A 534 6.96 -19.04 -24.33
C HIS A 534 7.27 -17.56 -24.61
N VAL A 535 6.93 -16.67 -23.66
CA VAL A 535 7.20 -15.23 -23.80
C VAL A 535 8.70 -14.95 -23.76
N LEU A 536 9.45 -15.62 -22.88
CA LEU A 536 10.91 -15.53 -22.84
C LEU A 536 11.55 -16.02 -24.16
N ALA A 537 11.00 -17.06 -24.79
CA ALA A 537 11.48 -17.58 -26.07
C ALA A 537 11.17 -16.67 -27.27
N SER A 538 10.22 -15.73 -27.14
CA SER A 538 9.67 -14.98 -28.27
C SER A 538 10.59 -13.89 -28.83
N GLY A 539 11.60 -13.45 -28.07
CA GLY A 539 12.47 -12.34 -28.44
C GLY A 539 11.83 -10.94 -28.36
N HIS A 540 10.56 -10.81 -27.94
CA HIS A 540 9.92 -9.50 -27.80
C HIS A 540 10.46 -8.70 -26.60
N ASP A 541 10.57 -7.37 -26.76
CA ASP A 541 10.98 -6.42 -25.70
C ASP A 541 9.92 -6.36 -24.58
N VAL A 542 10.00 -7.24 -23.59
CA VAL A 542 9.14 -7.21 -22.39
C VAL A 542 9.99 -7.38 -21.14
N ASN A 543 9.59 -6.71 -20.07
CA ASN A 543 10.26 -6.80 -18.78
C ASN A 543 9.40 -7.63 -17.82
N ILE A 544 9.97 -8.66 -17.22
CA ILE A 544 9.28 -9.53 -16.27
C ILE A 544 9.89 -9.31 -14.89
N LEU A 545 9.04 -9.00 -13.90
CA LEU A 545 9.43 -8.90 -12.50
C LEU A 545 8.73 -9.99 -11.69
N VAL A 546 9.52 -10.96 -11.23
CA VAL A 546 9.07 -12.02 -10.32
C VAL A 546 9.37 -11.63 -8.89
N LEU A 547 8.32 -11.41 -8.10
CA LEU A 547 8.37 -11.13 -6.68
C LEU A 547 8.40 -12.46 -5.92
N ASP A 548 9.60 -12.97 -5.67
CA ASP A 548 9.82 -14.32 -5.16
C ASP A 548 9.77 -14.35 -3.63
N THR A 549 8.60 -14.73 -3.11
CA THR A 549 8.34 -14.90 -1.67
C THR A 549 8.58 -16.33 -1.19
N GLU A 550 8.98 -17.20 -2.10
CA GLU A 550 9.21 -18.63 -1.87
C GLU A 550 7.98 -19.46 -1.44
N VAL A 551 6.77 -18.88 -1.47
CA VAL A 551 5.49 -19.52 -1.12
C VAL A 551 4.32 -18.82 -1.83
N TYR A 552 3.14 -19.44 -1.85
CA TYR A 552 1.91 -18.74 -2.27
C TYR A 552 1.43 -17.85 -1.12
N SER A 553 2.03 -16.67 -1.01
CA SER A 553 1.79 -15.73 0.08
C SER A 553 0.32 -15.32 0.22
N ASN A 554 -0.39 -15.12 -0.90
CA ASN A 554 -1.77 -14.63 -0.86
C ASN A 554 -2.77 -15.61 -0.24
N THR A 555 -2.66 -16.89 -0.59
CA THR A 555 -3.62 -17.94 -0.21
C THR A 555 -3.25 -18.60 1.14
N GLY A 556 -2.32 -18.00 1.89
CA GLY A 556 -1.95 -18.41 3.23
C GLY A 556 -0.77 -19.38 3.30
N GLY A 557 0.20 -19.25 2.40
CA GLY A 557 1.53 -19.88 2.52
C GLY A 557 1.58 -21.34 2.09
N GLN A 558 1.03 -21.67 0.90
CA GLN A 558 1.23 -22.96 0.25
C GLN A 558 2.63 -23.07 -0.33
N ALA A 559 3.18 -24.29 -0.34
CA ALA A 559 4.43 -24.58 -1.03
C ALA A 559 4.29 -24.37 -2.55
N SER A 560 5.31 -23.78 -3.16
CA SER A 560 5.48 -23.59 -4.59
C SER A 560 6.71 -24.36 -5.10
N LYS A 561 6.94 -24.39 -6.42
CA LYS A 561 8.23 -24.88 -6.95
C LYS A 561 9.41 -23.97 -6.58
N SER A 562 9.14 -22.73 -6.17
CA SER A 562 10.16 -21.80 -5.68
C SER A 562 10.51 -22.05 -4.19
N THR A 563 9.66 -22.73 -3.41
CA THR A 563 9.95 -23.05 -2.00
C THR A 563 11.28 -23.83 -1.86
N PRO A 564 12.20 -23.42 -0.96
CA PRO A 564 13.49 -24.07 -0.81
C PRO A 564 13.37 -25.42 -0.10
N ARG A 565 14.43 -26.23 -0.21
CA ARG A 565 14.51 -27.52 0.51
C ARG A 565 14.38 -27.27 2.02
N ALA A 566 13.66 -28.16 2.70
CA ALA A 566 13.39 -28.14 4.13
C ALA A 566 12.49 -27.00 4.65
N ALA A 567 12.10 -26.02 3.82
CA ALA A 567 11.11 -25.03 4.26
C ALA A 567 9.74 -25.67 4.50
N ILE A 568 9.09 -25.25 5.59
CA ILE A 568 7.76 -25.70 6.00
C ILE A 568 6.73 -24.72 5.44
N ALA A 569 5.76 -25.27 4.72
CA ALA A 569 4.62 -24.54 4.17
C ALA A 569 3.39 -25.47 4.12
N LYS A 570 2.20 -24.95 3.81
CA LYS A 570 1.05 -25.84 3.54
C LYS A 570 1.40 -26.74 2.35
N PHE A 571 1.01 -28.02 2.43
CA PHE A 571 1.43 -29.10 1.52
C PHE A 571 2.93 -29.50 1.59
N ALA A 572 3.70 -28.89 2.49
CA ALA A 572 5.08 -29.28 2.82
C ALA A 572 5.32 -29.21 4.34
N ALA A 573 4.41 -29.78 5.13
CA ALA A 573 4.40 -29.66 6.59
C ALA A 573 5.64 -30.26 7.28
N SER A 574 6.24 -31.29 6.68
CA SER A 574 7.49 -31.93 7.13
C SER A 574 8.75 -31.30 6.51
N GLY A 575 8.61 -30.13 5.89
CA GLY A 575 9.65 -29.53 5.05
C GLY A 575 9.60 -30.06 3.61
N LYS A 576 9.85 -29.20 2.62
CA LYS A 576 9.89 -29.60 1.20
C LYS A 576 11.10 -30.49 0.91
N GLY A 577 10.86 -31.70 0.41
CA GLY A 577 11.91 -32.70 0.17
C GLY A 577 12.85 -32.41 -1.01
N ILE A 578 12.41 -31.61 -1.98
CA ILE A 578 13.17 -31.29 -3.21
C ILE A 578 13.67 -29.85 -3.23
N ARG A 579 14.76 -29.60 -3.97
CA ARG A 579 15.34 -28.26 -4.14
C ARG A 579 14.37 -27.26 -4.80
N LYS A 580 14.67 -25.97 -4.65
CA LYS A 580 14.04 -24.88 -5.40
C LYS A 580 14.29 -25.08 -6.90
N LYS A 581 13.24 -24.92 -7.73
CA LYS A 581 13.37 -24.86 -9.19
C LYS A 581 14.23 -23.64 -9.55
N ASP A 582 15.16 -23.78 -10.47
CA ASP A 582 16.06 -22.68 -10.85
C ASP A 582 15.55 -21.96 -12.09
N LEU A 583 14.57 -21.07 -11.91
CA LEU A 583 13.96 -20.31 -13.01
C LEU A 583 14.99 -19.43 -13.74
N GLY A 584 15.94 -18.85 -13.00
CA GLY A 584 16.99 -18.02 -13.59
C GLY A 584 17.85 -18.82 -14.56
N MET A 585 18.32 -20.01 -14.15
CA MET A 585 19.13 -20.87 -15.02
C MET A 585 18.35 -21.41 -16.22
N ILE A 586 17.04 -21.66 -16.08
CA ILE A 586 16.19 -22.02 -17.23
C ILE A 586 16.12 -20.86 -18.23
N ALA A 587 15.94 -19.63 -17.77
CA ALA A 587 15.89 -18.47 -18.64
C ALA A 587 17.23 -18.19 -19.34
N VAL A 588 18.36 -18.43 -18.66
CA VAL A 588 19.72 -18.27 -19.23
C VAL A 588 19.96 -19.19 -20.43
N ASP A 589 19.36 -20.39 -20.45
CA ASP A 589 19.56 -21.39 -21.50
C ASP A 589 19.12 -20.91 -22.90
N TYR A 590 18.18 -19.95 -22.98
CA TYR A 590 17.77 -19.33 -24.24
C TYR A 590 18.86 -18.47 -24.90
N GLY A 591 19.87 -18.00 -24.16
CA GLY A 591 21.00 -17.21 -24.66
C GLY A 591 20.70 -15.77 -25.08
N HIS A 592 19.42 -15.39 -25.26
CA HIS A 592 18.98 -14.06 -25.69
C HIS A 592 18.01 -13.39 -24.70
N VAL A 593 17.93 -13.91 -23.47
CA VAL A 593 17.12 -13.37 -22.39
C VAL A 593 18.05 -12.65 -21.41
N TYR A 594 17.76 -11.40 -21.06
CA TYR A 594 18.43 -10.75 -19.92
C TYR A 594 17.91 -11.35 -18.61
N VAL A 595 18.80 -11.83 -17.75
CA VAL A 595 18.42 -12.47 -16.48
C VAL A 595 19.16 -11.80 -15.33
N ALA A 596 18.42 -11.30 -14.34
CA ALA A 596 18.97 -10.82 -13.09
C ALA A 596 18.26 -11.42 -11.88
N LYS A 597 19.04 -11.74 -10.84
CA LYS A 597 18.51 -12.06 -9.51
C LYS A 597 18.95 -10.98 -8.55
N ILE A 598 18.01 -10.41 -7.82
CA ILE A 598 18.24 -9.23 -6.98
C ILE A 598 17.69 -9.44 -5.57
N ALA A 599 18.28 -8.73 -4.62
CA ALA A 599 17.77 -8.60 -3.26
C ALA A 599 18.06 -7.19 -2.77
N MET A 600 17.01 -6.38 -2.61
CA MET A 600 17.09 -4.95 -2.27
C MET A 600 17.88 -4.71 -0.98
N GLY A 601 17.61 -5.51 0.05
CA GLY A 601 18.31 -5.42 1.34
C GLY A 601 19.76 -5.88 1.30
N ALA A 602 20.18 -6.62 0.28
CA ALA A 602 21.56 -7.08 0.13
C ALA A 602 22.42 -6.06 -0.64
N ASN A 603 21.90 -5.54 -1.77
CA ASN A 603 22.60 -4.52 -2.55
C ASN A 603 21.61 -3.58 -3.29
N PRO A 604 21.34 -2.39 -2.72
CA PRO A 604 20.47 -1.39 -3.34
C PRO A 604 20.92 -0.94 -4.73
N ASN A 605 22.22 -0.74 -4.95
CA ASN A 605 22.73 -0.27 -6.24
C ASN A 605 22.64 -1.35 -7.31
N GLN A 606 22.88 -2.63 -6.97
CA GLN A 606 22.70 -3.73 -7.91
C GLN A 606 21.23 -3.91 -8.29
N THR A 607 20.31 -3.65 -7.36
CA THR A 607 18.87 -3.63 -7.65
C THR A 607 18.55 -2.57 -8.72
N ILE A 608 18.97 -1.32 -8.54
CA ILE A 608 18.75 -0.25 -9.54
C ILE A 608 19.37 -0.61 -10.88
N LYS A 609 20.63 -1.04 -10.87
CA LYS A 609 21.35 -1.45 -12.09
C LYS A 609 20.61 -2.54 -12.87
N ALA A 610 20.07 -3.55 -12.18
CA ALA A 610 19.29 -4.60 -12.85
C ALA A 610 18.00 -4.08 -13.49
N PHE A 611 17.31 -3.12 -12.87
CA PHE A 611 16.14 -2.48 -13.47
C PHE A 611 16.51 -1.68 -14.73
N GLU A 612 17.60 -0.90 -14.69
CA GLU A 612 18.05 -0.10 -15.83
C GLU A 612 18.56 -0.98 -16.99
N GLU A 613 19.35 -2.02 -16.69
CA GLU A 613 19.83 -2.97 -17.71
C GLU A 613 18.69 -3.76 -18.34
N ALA A 614 17.74 -4.27 -17.53
CA ALA A 614 16.58 -4.99 -18.04
C ALA A 614 15.72 -4.13 -18.98
N GLU A 615 15.42 -2.88 -18.59
CA GLU A 615 14.55 -1.97 -19.36
C GLU A 615 15.20 -1.47 -20.65
N SER A 616 16.52 -1.30 -20.63
CA SER A 616 17.32 -0.90 -21.79
C SER A 616 17.61 -2.04 -22.76
N TYR A 617 17.54 -3.29 -22.31
CA TYR A 617 17.65 -4.46 -23.18
C TYR A 617 16.54 -4.49 -24.24
N ARG A 618 16.89 -4.84 -25.49
CA ARG A 618 15.96 -4.86 -26.64
C ARG A 618 15.50 -6.28 -26.93
N GLY A 619 14.91 -6.90 -25.92
CA GLY A 619 14.46 -8.28 -25.92
C GLY A 619 13.82 -8.64 -24.58
N PRO A 620 13.55 -9.93 -24.33
CA PRO A 620 12.94 -10.37 -23.10
C PRO A 620 13.91 -10.22 -21.93
N SER A 621 13.43 -9.61 -20.84
CA SER A 621 14.17 -9.42 -19.60
C SER A 621 13.41 -10.04 -18.43
N ILE A 622 14.09 -10.73 -17.52
CA ILE A 622 13.51 -11.27 -16.30
C ILE A 622 14.35 -10.91 -15.07
N ILE A 623 13.70 -10.29 -14.09
CA ILE A 623 14.24 -9.96 -12.78
C ILE A 623 13.54 -10.84 -11.73
N ILE A 624 14.32 -11.64 -11.00
CA ILE A 624 13.84 -12.44 -9.87
C ILE A 624 14.25 -11.75 -8.57
N ALA A 625 13.28 -11.13 -7.90
CA ALA A 625 13.47 -10.30 -6.73
C ALA A 625 13.07 -11.02 -5.44
N TYR A 626 14.04 -11.28 -4.56
CA TYR A 626 13.74 -11.88 -3.26
C TYR A 626 12.87 -10.93 -2.41
N SER A 627 11.72 -11.43 -1.95
CA SER A 627 10.67 -10.65 -1.31
C SER A 627 10.28 -11.26 0.06
N PRO A 628 10.89 -10.82 1.16
CA PRO A 628 10.62 -11.32 2.52
C PRO A 628 9.20 -11.13 3.04
#